data_AF-A0A8R7PYL3-F1
#
_entry.id   AF-A0A8R7PYL3-F1
#
_cell.length_a   1.000
_cell.length_b   1.000
_cell.length_c   1.000
_cell.angle_alpha   90.00
_cell.angle_beta   90.00
_cell.angle_gamma   90.00
#
_symmetry.space_group_name_H-M   'P 1'
#
loop_
_entity.id
_entity.type
_entity.pdbx_description
1 polymer ?
#
loop_
_entity_poly.entity_id
_entity_poly.type
_entity_poly.pdbx_seq_one_letter_code
_entity_poly.pdbx_strand_id
1 'polypeptide(L)'
;MLGRYGFQQGILPQGVHDYELRPDGSFEVHFSDECQLRVDSEYDIHYSTRVAGNIKNDLISGLEGIKVKVFVAWVSIKEVGRDGDELRLHAGMISKSLPVDVFSSSPKCN
;
A
#
# COMPACT_ATOMS: atom_id res chain seq x y z
N MET A 1 10.36 11.53 0.36
CA MET A 1 9.27 11.45 1.37
C MET A 1 7.95 11.42 0.63
N LEU A 2 7.20 10.30 0.67
CA LEU A 2 5.93 10.10 -0.06
C LEU A 2 4.88 11.19 0.19
N GLY A 3 5.00 11.96 1.28
CA GLY A 3 4.15 13.11 1.55
C GLY A 3 4.15 14.18 0.45
N ARG A 4 5.16 14.23 -0.43
CA ARG A 4 5.19 15.14 -1.59
C ARG A 4 4.20 14.77 -2.70
N TYR A 5 3.70 13.54 -2.72
CA TYR A 5 2.77 13.03 -3.74
C TYR A 5 1.38 12.75 -3.16
N GLY A 6 1.04 13.34 -2.01
CA GLY A 6 -0.31 13.21 -1.46
C GLY A 6 -0.62 11.82 -0.91
N PHE A 7 0.34 10.95 -0.64
CA PHE A 7 0.08 9.69 0.06
C PHE A 7 0.51 9.83 1.52
N GLN A 8 -0.46 9.62 2.44
CA GLN A 8 -0.21 9.67 3.87
C GLN A 8 0.77 8.57 4.27
N GLN A 9 1.56 8.86 5.31
CA GLN A 9 2.70 8.08 5.75
C GLN A 9 2.34 6.61 6.10
N GLY A 10 1.07 6.31 6.39
CA GLY A 10 0.65 5.00 6.87
C GLY A 10 0.29 3.96 5.82
N ILE A 11 0.46 4.22 4.52
CA ILE A 11 0.34 3.17 3.49
C ILE A 11 1.47 2.15 3.58
N LEU A 12 2.64 2.59 4.07
CA LEU A 12 3.79 1.72 4.28
C LEU A 12 3.90 1.38 5.77
N PRO A 13 4.16 0.11 6.11
CA PRO A 13 4.45 -0.27 7.48
C PRO A 13 5.73 0.39 8.00
N GLN A 14 5.84 0.50 9.32
CA GLN A 14 7.10 0.89 9.96
C GLN A 14 8.17 -0.19 9.70
N GLY A 15 9.42 0.21 9.53
CA GLY A 15 10.53 -0.72 9.25
C GLY A 15 10.98 -0.77 7.78
N VAL A 16 10.71 0.30 7.01
CA VAL A 16 11.34 0.49 5.70
C VAL A 16 12.85 0.55 5.89
N HIS A 17 13.55 -0.42 5.31
CA HIS A 17 15.01 -0.48 5.29
C HIS A 17 15.57 0.41 4.18
N ASP A 18 14.96 0.35 3.00
CA ASP A 18 15.40 1.12 1.84
C ASP A 18 14.21 1.68 1.05
N TYR A 19 14.41 2.84 0.43
CA TYR A 19 13.40 3.53 -0.35
C TYR A 19 14.03 4.24 -1.54
N GLU A 20 13.60 3.83 -2.74
CA GLU A 20 13.97 4.47 -3.99
C GLU A 20 12.73 5.10 -4.62
N LEU A 21 12.85 6.38 -5.00
CA LEU A 21 11.85 7.06 -5.84
C LEU A 21 12.57 7.71 -6.99
N ARG A 22 12.17 7.33 -8.19
CA ARG A 22 12.71 7.84 -9.44
C ARG A 22 11.90 9.03 -9.95
N PRO A 23 12.51 9.94 -10.74
CA PRO A 23 11.82 11.12 -11.28
C PRO A 23 10.65 10.81 -12.21
N ASP A 24 10.61 9.61 -12.80
CA ASP A 24 9.52 9.11 -13.66
C ASP A 24 8.26 8.73 -12.87
N GLY A 25 8.34 8.68 -11.53
CA GLY A 25 7.27 8.23 -10.63
C GLY A 25 7.41 6.78 -10.19
N SER A 26 8.39 6.02 -10.70
CA SER A 26 8.64 4.66 -10.25
C SER A 26 9.20 4.66 -8.84
N PHE A 27 8.65 3.85 -7.95
CA PHE A 27 9.16 3.69 -6.59
C PHE A 27 9.36 2.23 -6.22
N GLU A 28 10.31 2.02 -5.33
CA GLU A 28 10.63 0.72 -4.75
C GLU A 28 10.93 0.90 -3.26
N VAL A 29 10.38 0.01 -2.45
CA VAL A 29 10.50 0.01 -1.00
C VAL A 29 10.95 -1.39 -0.60
N HIS A 30 12.01 -1.46 0.20
CA HIS A 30 12.51 -2.69 0.76
C HIS A 30 12.29 -2.72 2.26
N PHE A 31 11.70 -3.80 2.74
CA PHE A 31 11.53 -4.14 4.14
C PHE A 31 12.51 -5.25 4.51
N SER A 32 12.96 -5.26 5.77
CA SER A 32 13.83 -6.32 6.26
C SER A 32 13.14 -7.68 6.26
N ASP A 33 11.84 -7.71 6.57
CA ASP A 33 11.02 -8.91 6.68
C ASP A 33 9.64 -8.71 6.06
N GLU A 34 8.97 -9.82 5.73
CA GLU A 34 7.56 -9.78 5.34
C GLU A 34 6.69 -9.36 6.53
N CYS A 35 5.63 -8.61 6.25
CA CYS A 35 4.76 -8.06 7.28
C CYS A 35 3.30 -8.37 6.98
N GLN A 36 2.63 -9.05 7.91
CA GLN A 36 1.20 -9.25 7.86
C GLN A 36 0.55 -8.45 8.98
N LEU A 37 -0.44 -7.64 8.63
CA LEU A 37 -1.14 -6.77 9.56
C LEU A 37 -2.64 -6.85 9.32
N ARG A 38 -3.38 -6.78 10.42
CA ARG A 38 -4.84 -6.74 10.39
C ARG A 38 -5.32 -5.35 10.77
N VAL A 39 -6.01 -4.71 9.83
CA VAL A 39 -6.54 -3.36 9.96
C VAL A 39 -8.01 -3.44 10.39
N ASP A 40 -8.37 -2.68 11.43
CA ASP A 40 -9.72 -2.60 12.02
C ASP A 40 -10.39 -3.96 12.29
N SER A 41 -9.60 -5.00 12.53
CA SER A 41 -10.06 -6.39 12.72
C SER A 41 -10.74 -7.05 11.51
N GLU A 42 -10.94 -6.34 10.40
CA GLU A 42 -11.66 -6.81 9.22
C GLU A 42 -10.76 -7.07 8.00
N TYR A 43 -9.62 -6.39 7.92
CA TYR A 43 -8.80 -6.42 6.71
C TYR A 43 -7.42 -6.99 7.01
N ASP A 44 -7.14 -8.20 6.51
CA ASP A 44 -5.78 -8.73 6.50
C ASP A 44 -5.02 -8.19 5.28
N ILE A 45 -3.92 -7.51 5.54
CA ILE A 45 -2.99 -7.00 4.55
C ILE A 45 -1.64 -7.69 4.77
N HIS A 46 -1.01 -8.12 3.68
CA HIS A 46 0.30 -8.72 3.68
C HIS A 46 1.22 -7.95 2.74
N TYR A 47 2.32 -7.47 3.30
CA TYR A 47 3.41 -6.78 2.64
C TYR A 47 4.59 -7.74 2.50
N SER A 48 5.07 -7.92 1.28
CA SER A 48 6.30 -8.63 1.00
C SER A 48 7.51 -7.75 1.31
N THR A 49 8.70 -8.36 1.38
CA THR A 49 9.98 -7.67 1.61
C THR A 49 10.32 -6.63 0.55
N ARG A 50 9.73 -6.74 -0.64
CA ARG A 50 9.86 -5.76 -1.73
C ARG A 50 8.48 -5.29 -2.18
N VAL A 51 8.26 -3.99 -2.11
CA VAL A 51 7.07 -3.33 -2.65
C VAL A 51 7.49 -2.35 -3.72
N ALA A 52 6.91 -2.46 -4.90
CA ALA A 52 7.23 -1.59 -6.03
C ALA A 52 5.95 -1.11 -6.71
N GLY A 53 6.02 0.03 -7.37
CA GLY A 53 4.89 0.57 -8.13
C GLY A 53 5.28 1.85 -8.84
N ASN A 54 4.32 2.43 -9.55
CA ASN A 54 4.51 3.71 -10.21
C ASN A 54 3.44 4.70 -9.75
N ILE A 55 3.87 5.84 -9.21
CA ILE A 55 2.99 6.89 -8.73
C ILE A 55 2.85 8.01 -9.76
N LYS A 56 1.61 8.34 -10.14
CA LYS A 56 1.30 9.40 -11.08
C LYS A 56 -0.09 9.97 -10.83
N ASN A 57 -0.19 11.30 -10.63
CA ASN A 57 -1.46 12.02 -10.49
C ASN A 57 -2.43 11.36 -9.48
N ASP A 58 -1.99 11.15 -8.23
CA ASP A 58 -2.79 10.55 -7.15
C ASP A 58 -3.24 9.08 -7.39
N LEU A 59 -2.68 8.44 -8.42
CA LEU A 59 -2.85 7.02 -8.72
C LEU A 59 -1.50 6.31 -8.60
N ILE A 60 -1.48 5.20 -7.87
CA ILE A 60 -0.39 4.23 -7.93
C ILE A 60 -0.86 3.08 -8.81
N SER A 61 -0.10 2.78 -9.86
CA SER A 61 -0.37 1.65 -10.75
C SER A 61 0.81 0.69 -10.80
N GLY A 62 0.54 -0.55 -11.22
CA GLY A 62 1.56 -1.60 -11.29
C GLY A 62 2.13 -1.97 -9.92
N LEU A 63 1.30 -1.89 -8.87
CA LEU A 63 1.73 -2.19 -7.52
C LEU A 63 2.05 -3.68 -7.38
N GLU A 64 3.17 -3.97 -6.70
CA GLU A 64 3.67 -5.30 -6.42
C GLU A 64 4.09 -5.39 -4.96
N GLY A 65 3.98 -6.60 -4.39
CA GLY A 65 4.38 -6.86 -3.00
C GLY A 65 3.32 -6.55 -1.95
N ILE A 66 2.10 -6.15 -2.34
CA ILE A 66 0.98 -5.95 -1.39
C ILE A 66 -0.17 -6.87 -1.76
N LYS A 67 -0.63 -7.66 -0.78
CA LYS A 67 -1.76 -8.58 -0.90
C LYS A 67 -2.79 -8.30 0.17
N VAL A 68 -4.05 -8.45 -0.17
CA VAL A 68 -5.18 -8.37 0.77
C VAL A 68 -5.89 -9.71 0.82
N LYS A 69 -6.42 -10.08 1.99
CA LYS A 69 -7.24 -11.27 2.10
C LYS A 69 -8.70 -10.93 1.79
N VAL A 70 -9.28 -11.63 0.84
CA VAL A 70 -10.68 -11.50 0.44
C VAL A 70 -11.35 -12.85 0.62
N PHE A 71 -12.33 -12.92 1.52
CA PHE A 71 -12.96 -14.16 2.01
C PHE A 71 -11.95 -15.18 2.54
N VAL A 72 -11.40 -16.01 1.66
CA VAL A 72 -10.43 -17.07 1.98
C VAL A 72 -9.14 -16.99 1.15
N ALA A 73 -9.06 -16.10 0.17
CA ALA A 73 -7.95 -16.01 -0.78
C ALA A 73 -7.16 -14.71 -0.61
N TRP A 74 -5.84 -14.78 -0.81
CA TRP A 74 -4.97 -13.61 -0.91
C TRP A 74 -4.97 -13.08 -2.34
N VAL A 75 -5.26 -11.80 -2.51
CA VAL A 75 -5.31 -11.14 -3.80
C VAL A 75 -4.30 -10.00 -3.83
N SER A 76 -3.46 -9.97 -4.86
CA SER A 76 -2.48 -8.90 -5.04
C SER A 76 -3.16 -7.61 -5.47
N ILE A 77 -2.85 -6.51 -4.77
CA ILE A 77 -3.26 -5.17 -5.17
C ILE A 77 -2.41 -4.76 -6.37
N LYS A 78 -3.04 -4.23 -7.40
CA LYS A 78 -2.42 -3.75 -8.65
C LYS A 78 -2.46 -2.25 -8.79
N GLU A 79 -3.51 -1.60 -8.30
CA GLU A 79 -3.64 -0.15 -8.37
C GLU A 79 -4.22 0.41 -7.07
N VAL A 80 -3.83 1.64 -6.73
CA VAL A 80 -4.34 2.38 -5.59
C VAL A 80 -4.62 3.80 -6.04
N GLY A 81 -5.89 4.16 -6.13
CA GLY A 81 -6.32 5.53 -6.41
C GLY A 81 -6.70 6.25 -5.13
N ARG A 82 -6.37 7.54 -5.03
CA ARG A 82 -6.88 8.41 -3.98
C ARG A 82 -8.08 9.22 -4.50
N ASP A 83 -9.18 9.19 -3.76
CA ASP A 83 -10.39 9.97 -4.03
C ASP A 83 -10.78 10.72 -2.74
N GLY A 84 -10.26 11.93 -2.58
CA GLY A 84 -10.45 12.76 -1.38
C GLY A 84 -9.89 12.10 -0.11
N ASP A 85 -10.81 11.66 0.75
CA ASP A 85 -10.55 10.99 2.03
C ASP A 85 -10.75 9.47 1.95
N GLU A 86 -10.89 8.91 0.74
CA GLU A 86 -10.89 7.46 0.50
C GLU A 86 -9.72 7.04 -0.39
N LEU A 87 -9.18 5.85 -0.10
CA LEU A 87 -8.25 5.12 -0.96
C LEU A 87 -8.98 3.94 -1.59
N ARG A 88 -9.03 3.93 -2.93
CA ARG A 88 -9.52 2.80 -3.71
C ARG A 88 -8.38 1.87 -4.06
N LEU A 89 -8.38 0.70 -3.44
CA LEU A 89 -7.48 -0.41 -3.73
C LEU A 89 -8.11 -1.31 -4.81
N HIS A 90 -7.41 -1.51 -5.91
CA HIS A 90 -7.80 -2.39 -7.00
C HIS A 90 -6.93 -3.64 -6.99
N ALA A 91 -7.55 -4.79 -6.80
CA ALA A 91 -6.93 -6.11 -6.79
C ALA A 91 -7.48 -6.92 -7.98
N GLY A 92 -7.02 -6.58 -9.19
CA GLY A 92 -7.57 -7.12 -10.43
C GLY A 92 -8.97 -6.58 -10.73
N MET A 93 -9.98 -7.45 -10.81
CA MET A 93 -11.37 -7.05 -11.02
C MET A 93 -12.10 -6.63 -9.73
N ILE A 94 -11.45 -6.81 -8.56
CA ILE A 94 -12.03 -6.48 -7.26
C ILE A 94 -11.51 -5.09 -6.86
N SER A 95 -12.42 -4.21 -6.43
CA SER A 95 -12.05 -2.92 -5.86
C SER A 95 -12.61 -2.78 -4.44
N LYS A 96 -11.85 -2.08 -3.59
CA LYS A 96 -12.26 -1.74 -2.22
C LYS A 96 -11.88 -0.30 -1.91
N SER A 97 -12.85 0.49 -1.45
CA SER A 97 -12.60 1.78 -0.81
C SER A 97 -12.29 1.56 0.66
N LEU A 98 -11.21 2.15 1.15
CA LEU A 98 -10.89 2.27 2.56
C LEU A 98 -10.69 3.74 2.89
N PRO A 99 -11.18 4.24 4.03
CA PRO A 99 -10.98 5.62 4.40
C PRO A 99 -9.51 5.89 4.77
N VAL A 100 -9.01 7.09 4.48
CA VAL A 100 -7.58 7.44 4.61
C VAL A 100 -7.10 7.46 6.06
N ASP A 101 -8.01 7.66 7.01
CA ASP A 101 -7.77 7.66 8.46
C ASP A 101 -7.24 6.32 8.96
N VAL A 102 -7.63 5.24 8.31
CA VAL A 102 -7.10 3.90 8.54
C VAL A 102 -5.58 3.83 8.28
N PHE A 103 -5.10 4.65 7.35
CA PHE A 103 -3.68 4.79 7.00
C PHE A 103 -3.05 6.05 7.63
N SER A 104 -3.69 6.64 8.64
CA SER A 104 -3.15 7.79 9.37
C SER A 104 -1.92 7.42 10.21
N SER A 105 -1.83 6.16 10.65
CA SER A 105 -0.67 5.61 11.34
C SER A 105 -0.07 4.47 10.53
N SER A 106 1.24 4.51 10.30
CA SER A 106 1.96 3.35 9.75
C SER A 106 1.75 2.16 10.68
N PRO A 107 1.18 1.05 10.17
CA PRO A 107 1.00 -0.13 10.99
C PRO A 107 2.37 -0.66 11.43
N LYS A 108 2.47 -1.10 12.69
CA LYS A 108 3.66 -1.76 13.21
C LYS A 108 3.58 -3.23 12.82
N CYS A 109 4.58 -3.70 12.09
CA CYS A 109 4.85 -5.12 11.91
C CYS A 109 5.49 -5.63 13.20
N ASN A 110 4.92 -6.65 13.82
CA ASN A 110 5.45 -7.26 15.04
C ASN A 110 5.33 -8.77 14.95
#